data_AF-A0A6N2M0C7-F1
#
_entry.id   AF-A0A6N2M0C7-F1
#
_cell.length_a   1.000
_cell.length_b   1.000
_cell.length_c   1.000
_cell.angle_alpha   90.00
_cell.angle_beta   90.00
_cell.angle_gamma   90.00
#
_symmetry.space_group_name_H-M   'P 1'
#
loop_
_entity.id
_entity.type
_entity.pdbx_description
1 polymer ?
#
loop_
_entity_poly.entity_id
_entity_poly.type
_entity_poly.pdbx_seq_one_letter_code
_entity_poly.pdbx_strand_id
1 'polypeptide(L)'
;MLVFQYLINALEGDFLPRNRVYEETMNWTHLRESLLNLLLSTRKINYKGLMKDCLTIMCGLFDVSAGISEDLESPDNAAAKLSHNDNTASALALFELGSNACFALQKLLIMIMDLDMSRKKADMQGSTTRADGVRTPLMEIILDEITYDTDMLSPFLKVFNEPKWKLEIILQYFSKYTTRLSTRTRRSNGPTEDATTFSGVLNCFSNVTSTRSITKKISADVVQVLLAHAFQAHLSLSCQQDADGIAASKDEGRSSSLAEICENIISAFSNLRRTDAKMEILPIGKEALFTAATILSTETGAQV
;
A
#
# COMPACT_ATOMS: atom_id res chain seq x y z
N MET A 1 23.34 8.45 2.88
CA MET A 1 22.51 7.44 2.19
C MET A 1 23.11 6.04 2.24
N LEU A 2 24.35 5.80 1.80
CA LEU A 2 24.97 4.45 1.86
C LEU A 2 25.04 3.84 3.27
N VAL A 3 25.36 4.63 4.30
CA VAL A 3 25.37 4.15 5.70
C VAL A 3 23.97 3.71 6.15
N PHE A 4 22.93 4.43 5.73
CA PHE A 4 21.55 4.07 6.04
C PHE A 4 21.17 2.77 5.33
N GLN A 5 21.47 2.64 4.04
CA GLN A 5 21.23 1.40 3.29
C GLN A 5 21.97 0.21 3.90
N TYR A 6 23.23 0.38 4.31
CA TYR A 6 24.00 -0.64 5.02
C TYR A 6 23.31 -1.05 6.33
N LEU A 7 22.85 -0.08 7.12
CA LEU A 7 22.10 -0.35 8.34
C LEU A 7 20.82 -1.16 8.05
N ILE A 8 20.04 -0.78 7.03
CA ILE A 8 18.82 -1.52 6.66
C ILE A 8 19.14 -2.95 6.24
N ASN A 9 20.19 -3.16 5.45
CA ASN A 9 20.62 -4.50 5.06
C ASN A 9 21.09 -5.33 6.26
N ALA A 10 21.77 -4.71 7.25
CA ALA A 10 22.17 -5.39 8.47
C ALA A 10 20.95 -5.77 9.35
N LEU A 11 19.96 -4.88 9.46
CA LEU A 11 18.70 -5.15 10.15
C LEU A 11 17.93 -6.29 9.48
N GLU A 12 17.86 -6.28 8.15
CA GLU A 12 17.20 -7.34 7.37
C GLU A 12 17.91 -8.68 7.54
N GLY A 13 19.23 -8.71 7.43
CA GLY A 13 20.04 -9.92 7.56
C GLY A 13 19.87 -10.62 8.92
N ASP A 14 19.53 -9.86 9.97
CA ASP A 14 19.17 -10.42 11.28
C ASP A 14 17.66 -10.74 11.39
N PHE A 15 16.79 -9.85 10.92
CA PHE A 15 15.35 -9.96 11.09
C PHE A 15 14.72 -11.11 10.28
N LEU A 16 15.02 -11.21 8.97
CA LEU A 16 14.35 -12.18 8.10
C LEU A 16 14.57 -13.65 8.53
N PRO A 17 15.80 -14.09 8.85
CA PRO A 17 16.01 -15.46 9.34
C PRO A 17 15.25 -15.73 10.65
N ARG A 18 15.24 -14.76 11.57
CA ARG A 18 14.51 -14.88 12.85
C ARG A 18 13.00 -14.93 12.65
N ASN A 19 12.47 -14.14 11.70
CA ASN A 19 11.05 -14.16 11.37
C ASN A 19 10.62 -15.51 10.77
N ARG A 20 11.43 -16.10 9.89
CA ARG A 20 11.16 -17.45 9.36
C ARG A 20 11.12 -18.51 10.47
N VAL A 21 12.10 -18.49 11.37
CA VAL A 21 12.10 -19.41 12.53
C VAL A 21 10.89 -19.16 13.43
N TYR A 22 10.49 -17.90 13.63
CA TYR A 22 9.27 -17.57 14.37
C TYR A 22 8.01 -18.09 13.66
N GLU A 23 7.90 -17.98 12.35
CA GLU A 23 6.75 -18.49 11.58
C GLU A 23 6.61 -20.01 11.70
N GLU A 24 7.72 -20.75 11.80
CA GLU A 24 7.74 -22.19 11.99
C GLU A 24 7.49 -22.63 13.45
N THR A 25 8.08 -21.91 14.42
CA THR A 25 8.11 -22.34 15.83
C THR A 25 7.09 -21.63 16.72
N MET A 26 6.52 -20.53 16.26
CA MET A 26 5.73 -19.56 17.03
C MET A 26 6.45 -19.00 18.27
N ASN A 27 7.78 -19.14 18.35
CA ASN A 27 8.55 -18.70 19.50
C ASN A 27 8.93 -17.22 19.38
N TRP A 28 8.15 -16.34 20.03
CA TRP A 28 8.32 -14.89 20.01
C TRP A 28 9.72 -14.41 20.43
N THR A 29 10.45 -15.19 21.24
CA THR A 29 11.78 -14.82 21.72
C THR A 29 12.77 -14.51 20.60
N HIS A 30 12.68 -15.23 19.47
CA HIS A 30 13.54 -14.99 18.31
C HIS A 30 13.37 -13.59 17.72
N LEU A 31 12.12 -13.13 17.59
CA LEU A 31 11.80 -11.79 17.08
C LEU A 31 12.03 -10.71 18.12
N ARG A 32 11.74 -10.99 19.40
CA ARG A 32 12.01 -10.08 20.50
C ARG A 32 13.48 -9.65 20.55
N GLU A 33 14.38 -10.59 20.28
CA GLU A 33 15.83 -10.37 20.27
C GLU A 33 16.37 -9.88 18.93
N SER A 34 15.53 -9.70 17.91
CA SER A 34 15.97 -9.13 16.63
C SER A 34 16.47 -7.70 16.81
N LEU A 35 17.51 -7.33 16.06
CA LEU A 35 18.08 -5.99 16.05
C LEU A 35 17.01 -4.94 15.73
N LEU A 36 16.09 -5.27 14.82
CA LEU A 36 14.97 -4.42 14.48
C LEU A 36 14.07 -4.16 15.70
N ASN A 37 13.62 -5.20 16.41
CA ASN A 37 12.77 -5.02 17.57
C ASN A 37 13.48 -4.27 18.71
N LEU A 38 14.76 -4.55 18.94
CA LEU A 38 15.58 -3.85 19.93
C LEU A 38 15.74 -2.35 19.60
N LEU A 39 15.99 -2.02 18.34
CA LEU A 39 16.08 -0.64 17.87
C LEU A 39 14.76 0.10 18.11
N LEU A 40 13.64 -0.48 17.69
CA LEU A 40 12.32 0.15 17.79
C LEU A 40 11.80 0.26 19.23
N SER A 41 12.23 -0.63 20.11
CA SER A 41 11.86 -0.63 21.53
C SER A 41 12.75 0.30 22.38
N THR A 42 13.80 0.88 21.79
CA THR A 42 14.74 1.73 22.51
C THR A 42 14.14 3.11 22.79
N ARG A 43 14.10 3.51 24.07
CA ARG A 43 13.61 4.84 24.51
C ARG A 43 14.43 6.02 24.00
N LYS A 44 15.62 5.77 23.45
CA LYS A 44 16.50 6.81 22.89
C LYS A 44 16.02 7.32 21.53
N ILE A 45 15.14 6.58 20.84
CA ILE A 45 14.65 6.95 19.52
C ILE A 45 13.22 7.47 19.65
N ASN A 46 12.97 8.66 19.11
CA ASN A 46 11.60 9.13 18.88
C ASN A 46 11.02 8.38 17.68
N TYR A 47 10.51 7.16 17.92
CA TYR A 47 10.02 6.28 16.86
C TYR A 47 8.95 6.95 15.99
N LYS A 48 7.95 7.59 16.60
CA LYS A 48 6.88 8.26 15.83
C LYS A 48 7.43 9.39 14.96
N GLY A 49 8.32 10.22 15.51
CA GLY A 49 9.00 11.28 14.75
C GLY A 49 9.82 10.71 13.59
N LEU A 50 10.63 9.69 13.84
CA LEU A 50 11.44 9.02 12.82
C LEU A 50 10.58 8.47 11.68
N MET A 51 9.45 7.82 11.98
CA MET A 51 8.56 7.28 10.95
C MET A 51 7.93 8.38 10.12
N LYS A 52 7.54 9.52 10.73
CA LYS A 52 7.06 10.69 10.00
C LYS A 52 8.13 11.22 9.04
N ASP A 53 9.35 11.41 9.53
CA ASP A 53 10.47 11.90 8.71
C ASP A 53 10.75 10.94 7.53
N CYS A 54 10.70 9.62 7.77
CA CYS A 54 10.83 8.62 6.71
C CYS A 54 9.75 8.77 5.63
N LEU A 55 8.48 9.01 6.02
CA LEU A 55 7.38 9.20 5.07
C LEU A 55 7.54 10.49 4.28
N THR A 56 7.89 11.60 4.94
CA THR A 56 8.13 12.88 4.28
C THR A 56 9.29 12.80 3.30
N ILE A 57 10.41 12.17 3.68
CA ILE A 57 11.56 11.97 2.79
C ILE A 57 11.17 11.10 1.59
N MET A 58 10.47 9.99 1.83
CA MET A 58 10.04 9.07 0.78
C MET A 58 9.11 9.76 -0.24
N CYS A 59 8.19 10.60 0.23
CA CYS A 59 7.30 11.37 -0.64
C CYS A 59 8.03 12.52 -1.35
N GLY A 60 8.88 13.27 -0.66
CA GLY A 60 9.63 14.39 -1.26
C GLY A 60 10.64 13.96 -2.32
N LEU A 61 11.21 12.76 -2.20
CA LEU A 61 12.07 12.19 -3.24
C LEU A 61 11.30 11.88 -4.54
N PHE A 62 10.00 11.64 -4.47
CA PHE A 62 9.15 11.46 -5.64
C PHE A 62 8.93 12.76 -6.42
N ASP A 63 8.66 13.86 -5.73
CA ASP A 63 8.41 15.16 -6.37
C ASP A 63 9.64 15.62 -7.16
N VAL A 64 10.84 15.35 -6.62
CA VAL A 64 12.11 15.60 -7.32
C VAL A 64 12.25 14.70 -8.56
N SER A 65 11.83 13.44 -8.48
CA SER A 65 11.90 12.51 -9.62
C SER A 65 10.87 12.81 -10.72
N ALA A 66 9.67 13.26 -10.35
CA ALA A 66 8.60 13.61 -11.28
C ALA A 66 8.93 14.90 -12.04
N GLY A 67 9.48 15.92 -11.35
CA GLY A 67 9.91 17.17 -12.00
C GLY A 67 11.05 16.99 -13.00
N ILE A 68 11.94 16.00 -12.78
CA ILE A 68 13.01 15.66 -13.75
C ILE A 68 12.45 14.94 -14.99
N SER A 69 11.37 14.17 -14.83
CA SER A 69 10.72 13.44 -15.94
C SER A 69 9.96 14.36 -16.88
N GLU A 70 9.27 15.37 -16.35
CA GLU A 70 8.49 16.34 -17.16
C GLU A 70 9.41 17.25 -18.01
N ASP A 71 10.61 17.58 -17.52
CA ASP A 71 11.61 18.36 -18.27
C ASP A 71 12.22 17.60 -19.47
N LEU A 72 12.04 16.27 -19.53
CA LEU A 72 12.57 15.41 -20.58
C LEU A 72 11.56 15.09 -21.70
N GLU A 73 10.29 15.51 -21.55
CA GLU A 73 9.22 15.26 -22.53
C GLU A 73 9.19 16.34 -23.63
N SER A 74 10.21 16.38 -24.47
CA SER A 74 10.12 17.00 -25.81
C SER A 74 11.08 16.29 -26.78
N PRO A 75 10.58 15.49 -27.75
CA PRO A 75 11.46 14.73 -28.65
C PRO A 75 12.12 15.60 -29.74
N ASP A 76 11.64 16.82 -30.00
CA ASP A 76 12.01 17.52 -31.24
C ASP A 76 13.22 18.46 -31.11
N ASN A 77 13.77 18.66 -29.91
CA ASN A 77 14.93 19.56 -29.71
C ASN A 77 16.09 18.95 -28.90
N ALA A 78 15.98 17.68 -28.48
CA ALA A 78 16.96 17.04 -27.59
C ALA A 78 18.35 16.83 -28.23
N ALA A 79 18.41 16.65 -29.56
CA ALA A 79 19.67 16.41 -30.27
C ALA A 79 20.57 17.67 -30.36
N ALA A 80 20.00 18.88 -30.29
CA ALA A 80 20.75 20.13 -30.47
C ALA A 80 21.32 20.72 -29.17
N LYS A 81 20.90 20.23 -27.99
CA LYS A 81 21.38 20.71 -26.68
C LYS A 81 22.33 19.76 -25.96
N LEU A 82 22.72 18.65 -26.60
CA LEU A 82 23.53 17.60 -25.99
C LEU A 82 25.04 17.93 -25.86
N SER A 83 25.48 19.14 -26.23
CA SER A 83 26.91 19.48 -26.32
C SER A 83 27.51 20.17 -25.10
N HIS A 84 26.76 20.43 -24.03
CA HIS A 84 27.32 20.91 -22.76
C HIS A 84 26.38 20.60 -21.59
N ASN A 85 26.62 19.54 -20.81
CA ASN A 85 26.11 19.52 -19.43
C ASN A 85 26.79 18.48 -18.53
N ASP A 86 27.75 18.95 -17.72
CA ASP A 86 28.20 18.25 -16.50
C ASP A 86 27.05 18.04 -15.48
N ASN A 87 25.90 18.70 -15.71
CA ASN A 87 24.70 18.58 -14.88
C ASN A 87 23.86 17.32 -15.14
N THR A 88 23.94 16.69 -16.32
CA THR A 88 23.10 15.51 -16.62
C THR A 88 23.57 14.28 -15.84
N ALA A 89 24.89 14.03 -15.80
CA ALA A 89 25.45 12.94 -15.00
C ALA A 89 25.21 13.16 -13.49
N SER A 90 25.30 14.42 -13.04
CA SER A 90 25.02 14.80 -11.65
C SER A 90 23.54 14.63 -11.28
N ALA A 91 22.61 14.99 -12.18
CA ALA A 91 21.18 14.79 -11.99
C ALA A 91 20.80 13.31 -11.98
N LEU A 92 21.38 12.50 -12.88
CA LEU A 92 21.21 11.05 -12.90
C LEU A 92 21.75 10.40 -11.62
N ALA A 93 22.93 10.82 -11.14
CA ALA A 93 23.49 10.31 -9.89
C ALA A 93 22.64 10.68 -8.66
N LEU A 94 22.07 11.89 -8.63
CA LEU A 94 21.13 12.30 -7.58
C LEU A 94 19.82 11.50 -7.63
N PHE A 95 19.30 11.24 -8.82
CA PHE A 95 18.12 10.40 -9.03
C PHE A 95 18.36 8.95 -8.57
N GLU A 96 19.50 8.35 -8.95
CA GLU A 96 19.87 7.00 -8.55
C GLU A 96 20.09 6.91 -7.03
N LEU A 97 20.72 7.93 -6.43
CA LEU A 97 20.89 8.02 -4.99
C LEU A 97 19.54 8.16 -4.25
N GLY A 98 18.61 8.96 -4.80
CA GLY A 98 17.26 9.12 -4.28
C GLY A 98 16.43 7.83 -4.37
N SER A 99 16.51 7.14 -5.51
CA SER A 99 15.85 5.85 -5.73
C SER A 99 16.34 4.78 -4.75
N ASN A 100 17.65 4.67 -4.55
CA ASN A 100 18.24 3.74 -3.59
C ASN A 100 17.86 4.06 -2.13
N ALA A 101 17.75 5.34 -1.78
CA ALA A 101 17.28 5.78 -0.48
C ALA A 101 15.80 5.41 -0.25
N CYS A 102 14.95 5.66 -1.24
CA CYS A 102 13.54 5.25 -1.22
C CYS A 102 13.39 3.74 -1.07
N PHE A 103 14.19 2.94 -1.79
CA PHE A 103 14.16 1.49 -1.66
C PHE A 103 14.53 1.02 -0.25
N ALA A 104 15.60 1.59 0.32
CA ALA A 104 16.01 1.27 1.70
C ALA A 104 14.94 1.68 2.73
N LEU A 105 14.29 2.84 2.55
CA LEU A 105 13.19 3.29 3.40
C LEU A 105 11.99 2.35 3.31
N GLN A 106 11.53 2.01 2.10
CA GLN A 106 10.44 1.07 1.90
C GLN A 106 10.71 -0.27 2.57
N LYS A 107 11.93 -0.79 2.39
CA LYS A 107 12.37 -2.04 3.00
C LYS A 107 12.33 -1.99 4.53
N LEU A 108 12.77 -0.88 5.13
CA LEU A 108 12.62 -0.65 6.57
C LEU A 108 11.14 -0.68 6.99
N LEU A 109 10.28 0.06 6.29
CA LEU A 109 8.85 0.13 6.61
C LEU A 109 8.19 -1.26 6.54
N ILE A 110 8.49 -2.03 5.50
CA ILE A 110 7.99 -3.40 5.30
C ILE A 110 8.39 -4.29 6.47
N MET A 111 9.68 -4.33 6.83
CA MET A 111 10.14 -5.15 7.95
C MET A 111 9.49 -4.75 9.28
N ILE A 112 9.26 -3.45 9.51
CA ILE A 112 8.56 -2.99 10.71
C ILE A 112 7.10 -3.46 10.72
N MET A 113 6.41 -3.39 9.58
CA MET A 113 5.03 -3.86 9.45
C MET A 113 4.93 -5.39 9.61
N ASP A 114 5.87 -6.16 9.06
CA ASP A 114 5.95 -7.61 9.29
C ASP A 114 6.17 -7.93 10.77
N LEU A 115 7.08 -7.20 11.44
CA LEU A 115 7.29 -7.33 12.89
C LEU A 115 6.00 -7.00 13.67
N ASP A 116 5.27 -5.95 13.29
CA ASP A 116 4.01 -5.57 13.93
C ASP A 116 2.94 -6.67 13.79
N MET A 117 2.87 -7.34 12.64
CA MET A 117 1.96 -8.47 12.43
C MET A 117 2.37 -9.71 13.22
N SER A 118 3.65 -10.07 13.20
CA SER A 118 4.17 -11.18 14.00
C SER A 118 3.96 -10.92 15.50
N ARG A 119 4.16 -9.68 15.95
CA ARG A 119 3.87 -9.27 17.33
C ARG A 119 2.40 -9.41 17.68
N LYS A 120 1.49 -8.89 16.84
CA LYS A 120 0.04 -9.02 17.04
C LYS A 120 -0.39 -10.49 17.13
N LYS A 121 0.21 -11.37 16.31
CA LYS A 121 -0.02 -12.82 16.37
C LYS A 121 0.47 -13.43 17.69
N ALA A 122 1.68 -13.07 18.12
CA ALA A 122 2.22 -13.50 19.41
C ALA A 122 1.38 -12.99 20.60
N ASP A 123 0.89 -11.74 20.54
CA ASP A 123 0.01 -11.14 21.55
C ASP A 123 -1.31 -11.94 21.67
N MET A 124 -1.93 -12.28 20.53
CA MET A 124 -3.16 -13.10 20.50
C MET A 124 -2.96 -14.50 21.09
N GLN A 125 -1.75 -15.04 20.98
CA GLN A 125 -1.37 -16.35 21.54
C GLN A 125 -0.90 -16.27 23.00
N GLY A 126 -0.79 -15.07 23.57
CA GLY A 126 -0.27 -14.88 24.93
C GLY A 126 1.24 -15.11 25.08
N SER A 127 1.99 -15.07 23.97
CA SER A 127 3.44 -15.31 23.94
C SER A 127 4.27 -14.06 24.24
N THR A 128 3.64 -12.89 24.32
CA THR A 128 4.28 -11.63 24.68
C THR A 128 4.08 -11.30 26.16
N THR A 129 4.94 -10.44 26.68
CA THR A 129 4.98 -10.03 28.08
C THR A 129 4.93 -8.51 28.20
N ARG A 130 4.70 -8.01 29.42
CA ARG A 130 4.77 -6.55 29.68
C ARG A 130 6.14 -5.94 29.35
N ALA A 131 7.21 -6.75 29.38
CA ALA A 131 8.56 -6.30 29.06
C ALA A 131 8.73 -5.95 27.58
N ASP A 132 7.88 -6.50 26.70
CA ASP A 132 7.89 -6.20 25.27
C ASP A 132 7.37 -4.78 24.97
N GLY A 133 6.81 -4.08 25.96
CA GLY A 133 6.31 -2.71 25.86
C GLY A 133 5.03 -2.59 25.04
N VAL A 134 4.60 -1.36 24.75
CA VAL A 134 3.54 -1.08 23.77
C VAL A 134 4.09 0.00 22.84
N ARG A 135 4.03 -0.25 21.53
CA ARG A 135 4.41 0.70 20.48
C ARG A 135 3.23 0.86 19.54
N THR A 136 2.97 2.08 19.09
CA THR A 136 2.02 2.34 18.00
C THR A 136 2.50 1.59 16.75
N PRO A 137 1.69 0.68 16.17
CA PRO A 137 2.02 0.01 14.92
C PRO A 137 2.33 1.01 13.81
N LEU A 138 3.26 0.66 12.92
CA LEU A 138 3.65 1.54 11.82
C LEU A 138 2.48 1.89 10.91
N MET A 139 1.61 0.91 10.66
CA MET A 139 0.39 1.09 9.89
C MET A 139 -0.48 2.25 10.42
N GLU A 140 -0.65 2.34 11.75
CA GLU A 140 -1.42 3.43 12.37
C GLU A 140 -0.74 4.79 12.15
N ILE A 141 0.59 4.85 12.24
CA ILE A 141 1.35 6.08 11.96
C ILE A 141 1.19 6.50 10.50
N ILE A 142 1.38 5.57 9.54
CA ILE A 142 1.21 5.84 8.11
C ILE A 142 -0.18 6.39 7.84
N LEU A 143 -1.20 5.69 8.35
CA LEU A 143 -2.59 6.09 8.18
C LEU A 143 -2.88 7.46 8.78
N ASP A 144 -2.35 7.77 9.96
CA ASP A 144 -2.53 9.08 10.58
C ASP A 144 -1.90 10.20 9.75
N GLU A 145 -0.69 10.00 9.21
CA GLU A 145 -0.03 11.00 8.38
C GLU A 145 -0.73 11.22 7.04
N ILE A 146 -1.05 10.18 6.27
CA ILE A 146 -1.73 10.34 4.97
C ILE A 146 -3.20 10.80 5.11
N THR A 147 -3.79 10.62 6.29
CA THR A 147 -5.12 11.17 6.61
C THR A 147 -5.04 12.65 6.98
N TYR A 148 -3.99 13.04 7.70
CA TYR A 148 -3.78 14.41 8.14
C TYR A 148 -3.35 15.32 6.99
N ASP A 149 -2.42 14.85 6.17
CA ASP A 149 -1.92 15.52 4.98
C ASP A 149 -2.33 14.73 3.73
N THR A 150 -3.44 15.14 3.13
CA THR A 150 -3.99 14.49 1.93
C THR A 150 -3.10 14.66 0.71
N ASP A 151 -2.24 15.68 0.69
CA ASP A 151 -1.32 15.92 -0.42
C ASP A 151 -0.20 14.86 -0.42
N MET A 152 0.12 14.29 0.75
CA MET A 152 1.08 13.18 0.88
C MET A 152 0.52 11.85 0.33
N LEU A 153 -0.81 11.69 0.22
CA LEU A 153 -1.43 10.41 -0.14
C LEU A 153 -0.99 9.90 -1.51
N SER A 154 -1.06 10.74 -2.55
CA SER A 154 -0.73 10.31 -3.91
C SER A 154 0.77 10.02 -4.08
N PRO A 155 1.70 10.90 -3.64
CA PRO A 155 3.12 10.59 -3.64
C PRO A 155 3.45 9.29 -2.89
N PHE A 156 2.87 9.10 -1.70
CA PHE A 156 3.09 7.89 -0.90
C PHE A 156 2.70 6.62 -1.66
N LEU A 157 1.49 6.55 -2.24
CA LEU A 157 1.00 5.37 -2.94
C LEU A 157 1.72 5.08 -4.27
N LYS A 158 2.29 6.12 -4.89
CA LYS A 158 3.14 5.97 -6.09
C LYS A 158 4.52 5.44 -5.75
N VAL A 159 5.12 5.88 -4.64
CA VAL A 159 6.48 5.46 -4.25
C VAL A 159 6.48 4.09 -3.59
N PHE A 160 5.57 3.86 -2.66
CA PHE A 160 5.54 2.64 -1.86
C PHE A 160 5.15 1.46 -2.75
N ASN A 161 6.06 0.53 -3.06
CA ASN A 161 5.88 -0.44 -4.15
C ASN A 161 5.61 -1.87 -3.70
N GLU A 162 5.20 -2.09 -2.46
CA GLU A 162 4.91 -3.42 -1.93
C GLU A 162 3.41 -3.73 -1.99
N PRO A 163 2.93 -4.62 -2.89
CA PRO A 163 1.49 -4.78 -3.17
C PRO A 163 0.66 -5.19 -1.96
N LYS A 164 1.14 -6.16 -1.17
CA LYS A 164 0.45 -6.67 0.03
C LYS A 164 0.17 -5.53 1.01
N TRP A 165 1.22 -4.79 1.36
CA TRP A 165 1.13 -3.71 2.33
C TRP A 165 0.42 -2.47 1.78
N LYS A 166 0.60 -2.16 0.48
CA LYS A 166 -0.14 -1.07 -0.19
C LYS A 166 -1.64 -1.32 -0.12
N LEU A 167 -2.07 -2.53 -0.45
CA LEU A 167 -3.48 -2.90 -0.38
C LEU A 167 -4.01 -2.78 1.06
N GLU A 168 -3.30 -3.35 2.04
CA GLU A 168 -3.70 -3.28 3.46
C GLU A 168 -3.86 -1.83 3.96
N ILE A 169 -2.91 -0.93 3.62
CA ILE A 169 -2.99 0.49 3.96
C ILE A 169 -4.26 1.11 3.36
N ILE A 170 -4.55 0.86 2.09
CA ILE A 170 -5.72 1.43 1.42
C ILE A 170 -7.03 0.89 2.03
N LEU A 171 -7.10 -0.40 2.34
CA LEU A 171 -8.28 -1.01 2.96
C LEU A 171 -8.53 -0.42 4.35
N GLN A 172 -7.49 -0.26 5.16
CA GLN A 172 -7.61 0.39 6.46
C GLN A 172 -7.97 1.88 6.34
N TYR A 173 -7.44 2.58 5.33
CA TYR A 173 -7.83 3.96 5.04
C TYR A 173 -9.34 4.05 4.78
N PHE A 174 -9.89 3.22 3.88
CA PHE A 174 -11.33 3.18 3.63
C PHE A 174 -12.13 2.83 4.89
N SER A 175 -11.64 1.91 5.73
CA SER A 175 -12.31 1.50 6.95
C SER A 175 -12.55 2.64 7.95
N LYS A 176 -11.74 3.72 7.91
CA LYS A 176 -11.98 4.94 8.71
C LYS A 176 -13.23 5.70 8.28
N TYR A 177 -13.66 5.56 7.02
CA TYR A 177 -14.71 6.37 6.40
C TYR A 177 -15.95 5.58 6.00
N THR A 178 -15.82 4.28 5.78
CA THR A 178 -16.95 3.38 5.65
C THR A 178 -17.54 3.21 7.04
N THR A 179 -18.82 3.56 7.22
CA THR A 179 -19.54 3.07 8.41
C THR A 179 -19.45 1.57 8.36
N ARG A 180 -18.93 0.91 9.42
CA ARG A 180 -19.06 -0.55 9.59
C ARG A 180 -20.44 -0.92 9.06
N LEU A 181 -20.52 -1.72 7.99
CA LEU A 181 -21.79 -2.29 7.53
C LEU A 181 -22.28 -3.25 8.63
N SER A 182 -22.77 -2.67 9.72
CA SER A 182 -23.32 -3.32 10.88
C SER A 182 -24.73 -2.79 11.06
N THR A 183 -25.57 -3.17 10.12
CA THR A 183 -26.98 -3.40 10.42
C THR A 183 -27.17 -4.90 10.58
N ARG A 184 -26.59 -5.49 11.64
CA ARG A 184 -26.97 -6.82 12.12
C ARG A 184 -27.46 -6.70 13.56
N THR A 185 -28.72 -7.08 13.73
CA THR A 185 -29.41 -7.23 15.02
C THR A 185 -28.64 -8.17 15.95
N ARG A 186 -28.38 -7.68 17.18
CA ARG A 186 -28.03 -8.28 18.49
C ARG A 186 -27.69 -9.80 18.65
N ARG A 187 -27.27 -10.56 17.64
CA ARG A 187 -27.09 -12.03 17.75
C ARG A 187 -25.94 -12.69 16.97
N SER A 188 -24.89 -11.98 16.58
CA SER A 188 -23.64 -12.67 16.19
C SER A 188 -22.39 -11.93 16.63
N ASN A 189 -21.61 -12.58 17.47
CA ASN A 189 -20.25 -12.21 17.79
C ASN A 189 -19.33 -12.97 16.82
N GLY A 190 -18.97 -12.31 15.73
CA GLY A 190 -17.90 -12.71 14.82
C GLY A 190 -17.42 -11.44 14.10
N PRO A 191 -16.11 -11.21 13.93
CA PRO A 191 -15.64 -10.14 13.06
C PRO A 191 -16.16 -10.42 11.65
N THR A 192 -16.81 -9.47 11.00
CA THR A 192 -17.16 -9.58 9.58
C THR A 192 -15.88 -9.39 8.76
N GLU A 193 -15.24 -10.50 8.37
CA GLU A 193 -14.03 -10.49 7.53
C GLU A 193 -14.25 -9.79 6.18
N ASP A 194 -15.49 -9.80 5.68
CA ASP A 194 -15.84 -9.20 4.38
C ASP A 194 -15.57 -7.68 4.30
N ALA A 195 -15.70 -6.95 5.41
CA ALA A 195 -15.54 -5.48 5.43
C ALA A 195 -14.08 -5.01 5.30
N THR A 196 -13.12 -5.92 5.51
CA THR A 196 -11.68 -5.67 5.38
C THR A 196 -11.10 -6.27 4.11
N THR A 197 -11.95 -6.75 3.19
CA THR A 197 -11.51 -7.22 1.86
C THR A 197 -11.66 -6.14 0.81
N PHE A 198 -10.92 -6.28 -0.29
CA PHE A 198 -11.04 -5.36 -1.42
C PHE A 198 -12.46 -5.39 -2.04
N SER A 199 -13.04 -6.58 -2.19
CA SER A 199 -14.44 -6.73 -2.64
C SER A 199 -15.42 -6.03 -1.69
N GLY A 200 -15.22 -6.14 -0.38
CA GLY A 200 -16.00 -5.40 0.63
C GLY A 200 -15.95 -3.88 0.46
N VAL A 201 -14.76 -3.34 0.15
CA VAL A 201 -14.60 -1.92 -0.16
C VAL A 201 -15.32 -1.56 -1.46
N LEU A 202 -15.20 -2.34 -2.52
CA LEU A 202 -15.88 -2.09 -3.80
C LEU A 202 -17.41 -2.12 -3.65
N ASN A 203 -17.95 -2.99 -2.80
CA ASN A 203 -19.37 -3.03 -2.47
C ASN A 203 -19.88 -1.71 -1.89
N CYS A 204 -19.03 -0.93 -1.22
CA CYS A 204 -19.38 0.40 -0.73
C CYS A 204 -19.60 1.42 -1.86
N PHE A 205 -19.14 1.13 -3.08
CA PHE A 205 -19.31 1.94 -4.29
C PHE A 205 -20.29 1.33 -5.31
N SER A 206 -21.02 0.28 -4.93
CA SER A 206 -21.99 -0.41 -5.79
C SER A 206 -23.21 0.44 -6.17
N ASN A 207 -23.53 1.48 -5.38
CA ASN A 207 -24.65 2.38 -5.65
C ASN A 207 -24.28 3.86 -5.42
N VAL A 208 -25.03 4.76 -6.05
CA VAL A 208 -24.79 6.22 -6.01
C VAL A 208 -24.92 6.79 -4.59
N THR A 209 -25.82 6.25 -3.76
CA THR A 209 -26.06 6.77 -2.41
C THR A 209 -24.88 6.51 -1.47
N SER A 210 -24.36 5.29 -1.45
CA SER A 210 -23.19 4.92 -0.65
C SER A 210 -21.91 5.56 -1.22
N THR A 211 -21.78 5.63 -2.53
CA THR A 211 -20.69 6.37 -3.19
C THR A 211 -20.68 7.84 -2.78
N ARG A 212 -21.85 8.48 -2.77
CA ARG A 212 -22.01 9.87 -2.32
C ARG A 212 -21.66 10.07 -0.85
N SER A 213 -21.94 9.10 0.02
CA SER A 213 -21.65 9.24 1.44
C SER A 213 -20.14 9.21 1.72
N ILE A 214 -19.37 8.41 0.97
CA ILE A 214 -17.92 8.30 1.11
C ILE A 214 -17.21 9.48 0.45
N THR A 215 -17.58 9.83 -0.79
CA THR A 215 -16.98 10.97 -1.52
C THR A 215 -17.18 12.30 -0.81
N LYS A 216 -18.27 12.46 -0.04
CA LYS A 216 -18.45 13.63 0.84
C LYS A 216 -17.46 13.70 2.00
N LYS A 217 -16.87 12.58 2.43
CA LYS A 217 -15.93 12.53 3.57
C LYS A 217 -14.48 12.72 3.14
N ILE A 218 -14.09 12.15 2.01
CA ILE A 218 -12.68 12.13 1.57
C ILE A 218 -12.44 12.72 0.18
N SER A 219 -13.44 13.37 -0.44
CA SER A 219 -13.41 13.85 -1.84
C SER A 219 -13.47 12.71 -2.87
N ALA A 220 -13.84 13.04 -4.11
CA ALA A 220 -13.88 12.07 -5.20
C ALA A 220 -12.48 11.72 -5.72
N ASP A 221 -11.56 12.68 -5.74
CA ASP A 221 -10.21 12.50 -6.27
C ASP A 221 -9.40 11.50 -5.43
N VAL A 222 -9.47 11.62 -4.11
CA VAL A 222 -8.85 10.66 -3.18
C VAL A 222 -9.42 9.27 -3.37
N VAL A 223 -10.74 9.13 -3.54
CA VAL A 223 -11.37 7.82 -3.79
C VAL A 223 -10.85 7.21 -5.10
N GLN A 224 -10.73 8.00 -6.17
CA GLN A 224 -10.18 7.52 -7.43
C GLN A 224 -8.74 7.00 -7.27
N VAL A 225 -7.89 7.76 -6.59
CA VAL A 225 -6.49 7.39 -6.33
C VAL A 225 -6.41 6.10 -5.51
N LEU A 226 -7.19 5.99 -4.43
CA LEU A 226 -7.21 4.80 -3.57
C LEU A 226 -7.72 3.57 -4.32
N LEU A 227 -8.84 3.67 -5.04
CA LEU A 227 -9.41 2.55 -5.80
C LEU A 227 -8.47 2.06 -6.89
N ALA A 228 -7.83 2.97 -7.62
CA ALA A 228 -6.91 2.61 -8.70
C ALA A 228 -5.65 1.90 -8.15
N HIS A 229 -5.04 2.42 -7.09
CA HIS A 229 -3.88 1.76 -6.48
C HIS A 229 -4.23 0.45 -5.76
N ALA A 230 -5.42 0.34 -5.17
CA ALA A 230 -5.90 -0.92 -4.61
C ALA A 230 -6.11 -1.98 -5.69
N PHE A 231 -6.68 -1.59 -6.84
CA PHE A 231 -6.82 -2.48 -7.99
C PHE A 231 -5.46 -2.93 -8.52
N GLN A 232 -4.52 -1.99 -8.70
CA GLN A 232 -3.15 -2.30 -9.13
C GLN A 232 -2.44 -3.28 -8.18
N ALA A 233 -2.56 -3.05 -6.87
CA ALA A 233 -1.99 -3.93 -5.84
C ALA A 233 -2.66 -5.32 -5.87
N HIS A 234 -3.98 -5.38 -6.02
CA HIS A 234 -4.73 -6.62 -6.12
C HIS A 234 -4.30 -7.45 -7.34
N LEU A 235 -4.20 -6.83 -8.52
CA LEU A 235 -3.71 -7.51 -9.73
C LEU A 235 -2.29 -8.07 -9.54
N SER A 236 -1.40 -7.29 -8.91
CA SER A 236 -0.03 -7.72 -8.65
C SER A 236 0.03 -8.94 -7.73
N LEU A 237 -0.84 -8.99 -6.71
CA LEU A 237 -0.94 -10.13 -5.80
C LEU A 237 -1.53 -11.37 -6.50
N SER A 238 -2.55 -11.20 -7.34
CA SER A 238 -3.13 -12.29 -8.13
C SER A 238 -2.10 -12.93 -9.07
N CYS A 239 -1.33 -12.11 -9.79
CA CYS A 239 -0.27 -12.63 -10.68
C CYS A 239 0.83 -13.40 -9.92
N GLN A 240 1.16 -13.01 -8.69
CA GLN A 240 2.13 -13.73 -7.85
C GLN A 240 1.62 -15.10 -7.43
N GLN A 241 0.33 -15.22 -7.10
CA GLN A 241 -0.29 -16.49 -6.72
C GLN A 241 -0.33 -17.50 -7.88
N ASP A 242 -0.54 -17.02 -9.11
CA ASP A 242 -0.52 -17.86 -10.31
C ASP A 242 0.90 -18.34 -10.67
N ALA A 243 1.93 -17.55 -10.35
CA ALA A 243 3.33 -17.87 -10.64
C ALA A 243 3.95 -18.89 -9.68
N ASP A 244 3.54 -18.90 -8.41
CA ASP A 244 4.09 -19.81 -7.38
C ASP A 244 3.51 -21.23 -7.42
N GLY A 245 2.54 -21.53 -8.30
CA GLY A 245 2.15 -22.90 -8.65
C GLY A 245 1.58 -23.76 -7.50
N ILE A 246 1.31 -23.20 -6.32
CA ILE A 246 0.66 -23.93 -5.22
C ILE A 246 -0.85 -23.84 -5.42
N ALA A 247 -1.35 -24.74 -6.24
CA ALA A 247 -2.77 -25.04 -6.32
C ALA A 247 -3.28 -25.51 -4.94
N ALA A 248 -4.32 -24.82 -4.46
CA ALA A 248 -5.33 -25.26 -3.51
C ALA A 248 -4.88 -25.56 -2.05
N SER A 249 -4.95 -24.55 -1.19
CA SER A 249 -5.55 -24.75 0.13
C SER A 249 -7.02 -24.33 0.06
N LYS A 250 -7.93 -25.26 0.33
CA LYS A 250 -9.35 -25.00 0.56
C LYS A 250 -9.50 -24.03 1.73
N ASP A 251 -9.66 -22.74 1.44
CA ASP A 251 -10.32 -21.82 2.34
C ASP A 251 -11.46 -21.16 1.58
N GLU A 252 -12.64 -21.72 1.79
CA GLU A 252 -13.89 -21.43 1.09
C GLU A 252 -14.52 -20.18 1.71
N GLY A 253 -13.80 -19.05 1.60
CA GLY A 253 -14.23 -17.71 1.97
C GLY A 253 -14.37 -16.85 0.72
N ARG A 254 -15.32 -17.19 -0.16
CA ARG A 254 -15.79 -16.42 -1.34
C ARG A 254 -14.81 -15.36 -1.87
N SER A 255 -13.64 -15.77 -2.34
CA SER A 255 -12.74 -14.88 -3.08
C SER A 255 -13.46 -14.50 -4.38
N SER A 256 -13.85 -13.23 -4.51
CA SER A 256 -14.45 -12.71 -5.74
C SER A 256 -13.52 -13.00 -6.93
N SER A 257 -14.08 -13.45 -8.05
CA SER A 257 -13.27 -13.71 -9.25
C SER A 257 -12.62 -12.44 -9.76
N LEU A 258 -11.51 -12.57 -10.51
CA LEU A 258 -10.86 -11.42 -11.14
C LEU A 258 -11.83 -10.63 -12.04
N ALA A 259 -12.69 -11.35 -12.78
CA ALA A 259 -13.79 -10.78 -13.55
C ALA A 259 -14.72 -9.91 -12.68
N GLU A 260 -15.19 -10.46 -11.56
CA GLU A 260 -16.09 -9.76 -10.63
C GLU A 260 -15.43 -8.50 -10.06
N ILE A 261 -14.14 -8.55 -9.72
CA ILE A 261 -13.38 -7.37 -9.28
C ILE A 261 -13.31 -6.30 -10.40
N CYS A 262 -13.05 -6.70 -11.64
CA CYS A 262 -12.99 -5.78 -12.77
C CYS A 262 -14.35 -5.12 -13.03
N GLU A 263 -15.44 -5.89 -13.01
CA GLU A 263 -16.80 -5.35 -13.13
C GLU A 263 -17.13 -4.37 -11.99
N ASN A 264 -16.76 -4.73 -10.77
CA ASN A 264 -16.95 -3.88 -9.60
C ASN A 264 -16.15 -2.58 -9.67
N ILE A 265 -14.93 -2.59 -10.23
CA ILE A 265 -14.12 -1.39 -10.48
C ILE A 265 -14.82 -0.48 -11.49
N ILE A 266 -15.25 -1.02 -12.64
CA ILE A 266 -15.96 -0.25 -13.67
C ILE A 266 -17.25 0.35 -13.08
N SER A 267 -18.00 -0.44 -12.32
CA SER A 267 -19.21 -0.01 -11.63
C SER A 267 -18.92 1.12 -10.63
N ALA A 268 -17.89 0.99 -9.80
CA ALA A 268 -17.50 2.00 -8.80
C ALA A 268 -17.17 3.36 -9.47
N PHE A 269 -16.35 3.36 -10.51
CA PHE A 269 -16.01 4.59 -11.26
C PHE A 269 -17.22 5.18 -11.99
N SER A 270 -18.13 4.33 -12.51
CA SER A 270 -19.38 4.81 -13.11
C SER A 270 -20.27 5.52 -12.07
N ASN A 271 -20.35 5.01 -10.85
CA ASN A 271 -21.13 5.60 -9.76
C ASN A 271 -20.47 6.86 -9.19
N LEU A 272 -19.14 6.95 -9.19
CA LEU A 272 -18.41 8.18 -8.88
C LEU A 272 -18.81 9.30 -9.85
N ARG A 273 -18.76 9.03 -11.16
CA ARG A 273 -19.16 9.98 -12.20
C ARG A 273 -20.65 10.37 -12.14
N ARG A 274 -21.52 9.44 -11.76
CA ARG A 274 -22.95 9.72 -11.55
C ARG A 274 -23.20 10.59 -10.31
N THR A 275 -22.32 10.51 -9.31
CA THR A 275 -22.43 11.29 -8.08
C THR A 275 -22.07 12.75 -8.32
N ASP A 276 -21.07 13.01 -9.15
CA ASP A 276 -20.67 14.33 -9.60
C ASP A 276 -20.39 14.33 -11.11
N ALA A 277 -21.31 14.90 -11.89
CA ALA A 277 -21.21 14.94 -13.34
C ALA A 277 -20.05 15.82 -13.85
N LYS A 278 -19.50 16.70 -13.00
CA LYS A 278 -18.35 17.56 -13.31
C LYS A 278 -17.01 16.92 -12.93
N MET A 279 -17.04 15.79 -12.22
CA MET A 279 -15.84 15.06 -11.83
C MET A 279 -15.13 14.53 -13.08
N GLU A 280 -13.86 14.90 -13.23
CA GLU A 280 -12.98 14.31 -14.22
C GLU A 280 -12.34 13.03 -13.66
N ILE A 281 -12.21 12.03 -14.54
CA ILE A 281 -11.48 10.81 -14.17
C ILE A 281 -9.99 11.13 -14.25
N LEU A 282 -9.29 10.98 -13.13
CA LEU A 282 -7.84 11.20 -13.06
C LEU A 282 -7.09 10.22 -13.97
N PRO A 283 -5.87 10.55 -14.44
CA PRO A 283 -5.08 9.66 -15.29
C PRO A 283 -4.98 8.22 -14.74
N ILE A 284 -4.65 8.08 -13.45
CA ILE A 284 -4.56 6.78 -12.77
C ILE A 284 -5.90 6.02 -12.73
N GLY A 285 -7.02 6.75 -12.66
CA GLY A 285 -8.36 6.17 -12.74
C GLY A 285 -8.71 5.68 -14.15
N LYS A 286 -8.24 6.40 -15.19
CA LYS A 286 -8.40 5.98 -16.59
C LYS A 286 -7.60 4.71 -16.86
N GLU A 287 -6.37 4.62 -16.35
CA GLU A 287 -5.54 3.41 -16.44
C GLU A 287 -6.24 2.22 -15.78
N ALA A 288 -6.73 2.37 -14.54
CA ALA A 288 -7.46 1.30 -13.85
C ALA A 288 -8.70 0.83 -14.63
N LEU A 289 -9.48 1.77 -15.18
CA LEU A 289 -10.64 1.45 -16.02
C LEU A 289 -10.26 0.73 -17.31
N PHE A 290 -9.21 1.20 -17.98
CA PHE A 290 -8.71 0.58 -19.21
C PHE A 290 -8.27 -0.86 -18.92
N THR A 291 -7.43 -1.07 -17.90
CA THR A 291 -6.95 -2.39 -17.50
C THR A 291 -8.12 -3.32 -17.15
N ALA A 292 -9.09 -2.86 -16.35
CA ALA A 292 -10.26 -3.67 -16.00
C ALA A 292 -11.07 -4.10 -17.23
N ALA A 293 -11.31 -3.17 -18.17
CA ALA A 293 -12.03 -3.47 -19.41
C ALA A 293 -11.26 -4.43 -20.32
N THR A 294 -9.93 -4.30 -20.41
CA THR A 294 -9.08 -5.23 -21.15
C THR A 294 -9.16 -6.65 -20.60
N ILE A 295 -9.04 -6.81 -19.27
CA ILE A 295 -9.11 -8.13 -18.62
C ILE A 295 -10.45 -8.82 -18.94
N LEU A 296 -11.57 -8.11 -18.78
CA LEU A 296 -12.90 -8.66 -19.08
C LEU A 296 -13.07 -9.04 -20.56
N SER A 297 -12.48 -8.26 -21.46
CA SER A 297 -12.51 -8.55 -22.91
C SER A 297 -11.70 -9.79 -23.26
N THR A 298 -10.58 -10.02 -22.57
CA THR A 298 -9.74 -11.23 -22.79
C THR A 298 -10.37 -12.50 -22.22
N GLU A 299 -11.08 -12.42 -21.08
CA GLU A 299 -11.77 -13.58 -20.50
C GLU A 299 -13.00 -14.01 -21.30
N THR A 300 -13.75 -13.04 -21.86
CA THR A 300 -14.91 -13.32 -22.73
C THR A 300 -14.52 -13.88 -24.10
N GLY A 301 -13.32 -13.56 -24.60
CA GLY A 301 -12.77 -14.12 -25.84
C GLY A 301 -12.26 -15.57 -25.71
N ALA A 302 -12.00 -16.06 -24.50
CA ALA A 302 -11.51 -17.43 -24.27
C ALA A 302 -12.64 -18.50 -24.18
N GLN A 303 -13.91 -18.08 -24.25
CA GLN A 303 -15.08 -18.96 -24.21
C GLN A 303 -15.75 -19.20 -25.58
N VAL A 304 -15.08 -18.88 -26.69
CA VAL A 304 -15.56 -19.10 -28.07
C VAL A 304 -14.73 -20.14 -28.80
#